data_AF-A0A395JA83-F1
#
_entry.id   AF-A0A395JA83-F1
#
_cell.length_a   1.000
_cell.length_b   1.000
_cell.length_c   1.000
_cell.angle_alpha   90.00
_cell.angle_beta   90.00
_cell.angle_gamma   90.00
#
_symmetry.space_group_name_H-M   'P 1'
#
loop_
_entity.id
_entity.type
_entity.pdbx_description
1 polymer ?
#
loop_
_entity_poly.entity_id
_entity_poly.type
_entity_poly.pdbx_seq_one_letter_code
_entity_poly.pdbx_strand_id
1 'polypeptide(L)'
;MAFSTPNTGSFLLIACILLIVLPNPAVAFGAGNIPSIANIEGKNFRHGDIEDMLKTVAFIKGHKWTSMMIKRVYFGNWLRDYSQAVDVGSLKGVSAPTIRILVWVLSFLSFGYATAEFEVTEERLGVL
;
A
#
# COMPACT_ATOMS: atom_id res chain seq x y z
N MET A 1 6.18 -48.49 6.61
CA MET A 1 5.22 -47.66 5.85
C MET A 1 6.03 -46.80 4.89
N ALA A 2 5.90 -47.02 3.58
CA ALA A 2 6.60 -46.21 2.59
C ALA A 2 5.84 -44.89 2.44
N PHE A 3 6.48 -43.77 2.78
CA PHE A 3 5.92 -42.46 2.49
C PHE A 3 6.04 -42.21 0.99
N SER A 4 4.90 -42.12 0.32
CA SER A 4 4.83 -41.69 -1.07
C SER A 4 5.46 -40.30 -1.18
N THR A 5 6.48 -40.15 -2.02
CA THR A 5 7.05 -38.82 -2.29
C THR A 5 5.94 -37.93 -2.87
N PRO A 6 5.69 -36.74 -2.28
CA PRO A 6 4.66 -35.84 -2.80
C PRO A 6 4.97 -35.49 -4.25
N ASN A 7 3.95 -35.44 -5.11
CA ASN A 7 4.14 -34.93 -6.46
C ASN A 7 4.34 -33.40 -6.42
N THR A 8 4.80 -32.81 -7.53
CA THR A 8 5.06 -31.36 -7.63
C THR A 8 3.85 -30.51 -7.24
N GLY A 9 2.63 -30.96 -7.60
CA GLY A 9 1.39 -30.26 -7.22
C GLY A 9 1.15 -30.26 -5.71
N SER A 10 1.48 -31.35 -5.03
CA SER A 10 1.37 -31.48 -3.57
C SER A 10 2.40 -30.58 -2.88
N PHE A 11 3.63 -30.49 -3.40
CA PHE A 11 4.64 -29.54 -2.89
C PHE A 11 4.21 -28.08 -3.08
N LEU A 12 3.65 -27.71 -4.23
CA LEU A 12 3.12 -26.38 -4.47
C LEU A 12 1.95 -26.06 -3.53
N LEU A 13 1.04 -27.01 -3.32
CA LEU A 13 -0.08 -26.84 -2.41
C LEU A 13 0.40 -26.63 -0.96
N ILE A 14 1.35 -27.45 -0.50
CA ILE A 14 1.97 -27.32 0.83
C ILE A 14 2.65 -25.96 0.96
N ALA A 15 3.42 -25.52 -0.06
CA ALA A 15 4.06 -24.22 -0.06
C ALA A 15 3.03 -23.07 0.03
N CYS A 16 1.95 -23.12 -0.74
CA CYS A 16 0.86 -22.14 -0.67
C CYS A 16 0.21 -22.11 0.72
N ILE A 17 -0.06 -23.27 1.32
CA ILE A 17 -0.64 -23.36 2.67
C ILE A 17 0.32 -22.74 3.70
N LEU A 18 1.61 -23.06 3.62
CA LEU A 18 2.61 -22.47 4.52
C LEU A 18 2.70 -20.96 4.38
N LEU A 19 2.64 -20.42 3.16
CA LEU A 19 2.64 -18.98 2.90
C LEU A 19 1.39 -18.27 3.44
N ILE A 20 0.26 -18.97 3.59
CA ILE A 20 -0.97 -18.41 4.16
C ILE A 20 -0.97 -18.51 5.70
N VAL A 21 -0.43 -19.60 6.26
CA VAL A 21 -0.57 -19.93 7.68
C VAL A 21 0.57 -19.36 8.54
N LEU A 22 1.79 -19.25 8.00
CA LEU A 22 2.96 -18.81 8.75
C LEU A 22 3.08 -17.30 9.03
N PRO A 23 2.55 -16.37 8.19
CA PRO A 23 2.69 -14.95 8.49
C PRO A 23 1.98 -14.56 9.78
N ASN A 24 2.70 -13.89 10.68
CA ASN A 24 2.08 -13.25 11.84
C ASN A 24 1.21 -12.06 11.38
N PRO A 25 0.13 -11.73 12.11
CA PRO A 25 -0.67 -10.55 11.82
C PRO A 25 0.21 -9.29 11.85
N ALA A 26 0.20 -8.56 10.73
CA ALA A 26 0.87 -7.26 10.62
C ALA A 26 -0.13 -6.16 10.93
N VAL A 27 0.25 -5.26 11.84
CA VAL A 27 -0.52 -4.07 12.14
C VAL A 27 -0.12 -3.01 11.12
N ALA A 28 -0.97 -2.82 10.11
CA ALA A 28 -0.78 -1.87 9.03
C ALA A 28 -1.79 -0.71 9.15
N PHE A 29 -1.31 0.51 9.36
CA PHE A 29 -2.19 1.68 9.50
C PHE A 29 -1.67 2.92 8.78
N GLY A 30 -2.53 3.51 7.95
CA GLY A 30 -2.37 4.86 7.41
C GLY A 30 -1.25 5.02 6.38
N ALA A 31 -1.25 6.23 5.79
CA ALA A 31 -0.33 6.57 4.73
C ALA A 31 1.07 6.93 5.27
N GLY A 32 2.07 6.58 4.48
CA GLY A 32 3.47 6.98 4.60
C GLY A 32 4.35 5.77 4.84
N ASN A 33 5.61 6.05 5.14
CA ASN A 33 6.55 5.08 5.69
C ASN A 33 6.76 5.37 7.18
N ILE A 34 7.15 4.36 7.93
CA ILE A 34 7.70 4.57 9.28
C ILE A 34 9.13 5.15 9.13
N PRO A 35 9.48 6.22 9.85
CA PRO A 35 10.84 6.75 9.80
C PRO A 35 11.87 5.73 10.25
N SER A 36 13.03 5.67 9.57
CA SER A 36 14.07 4.67 9.85
C SER A 36 14.78 4.80 11.20
N ILE A 37 14.53 5.91 11.91
CA ILE A 37 15.02 6.13 13.27
C ILE A 37 14.03 5.64 14.33
N ALA A 38 12.84 5.20 13.94
CA ALA A 38 11.79 4.83 14.87
C ALA A 38 11.99 3.39 15.39
N ASN A 39 11.86 3.20 16.71
CA ASN A 39 11.97 1.87 17.36
C ASN A 39 10.93 0.83 16.89
N ILE A 40 9.93 1.27 16.11
CA ILE A 40 8.85 0.47 15.53
C ILE A 40 9.08 0.13 14.05
N GLU A 41 10.15 0.63 13.42
CA GLU A 41 10.52 0.24 12.05
C GLU A 41 10.76 -1.28 11.98
N GLY A 42 10.22 -1.92 10.95
CA GLY A 42 10.32 -3.38 10.76
C GLY A 42 9.47 -4.21 11.72
N LYS A 43 8.75 -3.59 12.65
CA LYS A 43 7.79 -4.26 13.56
C LYS A 43 6.36 -3.91 13.20
N ASN A 44 6.10 -2.61 13.04
CA ASN A 44 4.83 -2.10 12.53
C ASN A 44 5.03 -1.69 11.07
N PHE A 45 3.91 -1.52 10.36
CA PHE A 45 3.95 -1.10 8.96
C PHE A 45 2.93 0.01 8.72
N ARG A 46 3.27 0.93 7.83
CA ARG A 46 2.33 1.81 7.14
C ARG A 46 2.17 1.33 5.69
N HIS A 47 1.17 1.81 4.96
CA HIS A 47 0.97 1.37 3.59
C HIS A 47 2.20 1.64 2.69
N GLY A 48 2.97 2.70 2.91
CA GLY A 48 4.21 2.91 2.16
C GLY A 48 5.27 1.83 2.42
N ASP A 49 5.35 1.29 3.64
CA ASP A 49 6.31 0.24 3.99
C ASP A 49 5.94 -1.11 3.33
N ILE A 50 4.64 -1.36 3.18
CA ILE A 50 4.13 -2.55 2.48
C ILE A 50 4.46 -2.45 0.99
N GLU A 51 4.27 -1.29 0.38
CA GLU A 51 4.53 -1.10 -1.04
C GLU A 51 6.02 -1.16 -1.37
N ASP A 52 6.88 -0.78 -0.43
CA ASP A 52 8.33 -0.96 -0.56
C ASP A 52 8.75 -2.44 -0.63
N MET A 53 7.94 -3.37 -0.14
CA MET A 53 8.18 -4.82 -0.30
C MET A 53 8.19 -5.23 -1.77
N LEU A 54 7.54 -4.49 -2.66
CA LEU A 54 7.59 -4.74 -4.10
C LEU A 54 9.04 -4.74 -4.60
N LYS A 55 9.96 -3.94 -4.03
CA LYS A 55 11.39 -3.96 -4.41
C LYS A 55 12.04 -5.33 -4.27
N THR A 56 11.49 -6.17 -3.38
CA THR A 56 12.03 -7.50 -3.06
C THR A 56 11.43 -8.61 -3.92
N VAL A 57 10.29 -8.35 -4.58
CA VAL A 57 9.56 -9.33 -5.38
C VAL A 57 10.00 -9.25 -6.85
N ALA A 58 10.29 -10.39 -7.47
CA ALA A 58 10.63 -10.44 -8.89
C ALA A 58 9.39 -10.18 -9.76
N PHE A 59 9.53 -9.43 -10.86
CA PHE A 59 8.47 -9.39 -11.86
C PHE A 59 8.32 -10.73 -12.57
N ILE A 60 7.09 -11.01 -12.98
CA ILE A 60 6.82 -11.97 -14.05
C ILE A 60 7.57 -11.45 -15.29
N LYS A 61 8.59 -12.19 -15.74
CA LYS A 61 9.54 -11.85 -16.85
C LYS A 61 10.79 -11.03 -16.49
N GLY A 62 11.19 -10.94 -15.21
CA GLY A 62 12.54 -10.47 -14.84
C GLY A 62 12.76 -8.96 -14.91
N HIS A 63 11.71 -8.17 -15.09
CA HIS A 63 11.78 -6.72 -14.85
C HIS A 63 12.10 -6.42 -13.38
N LYS A 64 12.68 -5.24 -13.11
CA LYS A 64 12.93 -4.74 -11.75
C LYS A 64 11.93 -3.64 -11.41
N TRP A 65 11.52 -3.58 -10.15
CA TRP A 65 10.69 -2.49 -9.65
C TRP A 65 11.50 -1.21 -9.62
N THR A 66 11.02 -0.20 -10.34
CA THR A 66 11.54 1.16 -10.22
C THR A 66 10.78 1.90 -9.13
N SER A 67 11.40 2.91 -8.52
CA SER A 67 10.74 3.74 -7.51
C SER A 67 9.46 4.39 -8.03
N MET A 68 9.39 4.73 -9.33
CA MET A 68 8.18 5.30 -9.94
C MET A 68 7.04 4.27 -10.03
N MET A 69 7.34 3.02 -10.38
CA MET A 69 6.32 1.97 -10.46
C MET A 69 5.71 1.68 -9.08
N ILE A 70 6.54 1.67 -8.04
CA ILE A 70 6.08 1.49 -6.66
C ILE A 70 5.20 2.65 -6.24
N LYS A 71 5.62 3.90 -6.50
CA LYS A 71 4.80 5.09 -6.24
C LYS A 71 3.42 5.02 -6.91
N ARG A 72 3.33 4.51 -8.15
CA ARG A 72 2.05 4.34 -8.85
C ARG A 72 1.14 3.33 -8.18
N VAL A 73 1.68 2.20 -7.72
CA VAL A 73 0.90 1.21 -6.95
C VAL A 73 0.43 1.83 -5.64
N TYR A 74 1.36 2.48 -4.95
CA TYR A 74 1.10 3.09 -3.65
C TYR A 74 0.08 4.21 -3.70
N PHE A 75 0.05 5.03 -4.76
CA PHE A 75 -0.87 6.16 -4.89
C PHE A 75 -2.34 5.76 -4.73
N GLY A 76 -2.75 4.60 -5.24
CA GLY A 76 -4.12 4.11 -5.09
C GLY A 76 -4.48 3.81 -3.62
N ASN A 77 -3.58 3.14 -2.90
CA ASN A 77 -3.77 2.85 -1.48
C ASN A 77 -3.68 4.12 -0.62
N TRP A 78 -2.79 5.03 -0.99
CA TRP A 78 -2.68 6.36 -0.39
C TRP A 78 -3.98 7.16 -0.51
N LEU A 79 -4.60 7.19 -1.70
CA LEU A 79 -5.91 7.84 -1.89
C LEU A 79 -6.99 7.22 -1.02
N ARG A 80 -7.01 5.89 -0.87
CA ARG A 80 -7.94 5.17 0.01
C ARG A 80 -7.75 5.54 1.49
N ASP A 81 -6.51 5.71 1.93
CA ASP A 81 -6.23 6.16 3.30
C ASP A 81 -6.78 7.58 3.54
N TYR A 82 -6.62 8.48 2.56
CA TYR A 82 -7.08 9.87 2.69
C TYR A 82 -8.56 10.08 2.33
N SER A 83 -9.22 9.17 1.62
CA SER A 83 -10.67 9.27 1.34
C SER A 83 -11.49 9.20 2.62
N GLN A 84 -10.96 8.58 3.68
CA GLN A 84 -11.55 8.61 5.02
C GLN A 84 -11.72 10.05 5.54
N ALA A 85 -10.82 10.97 5.19
CA ALA A 85 -10.94 12.37 5.58
C ALA A 85 -12.11 13.08 4.90
N VAL A 86 -12.61 12.53 3.79
CA VAL A 86 -13.82 12.99 3.07
C VAL A 86 -15.08 12.29 3.62
N ASP A 87 -14.97 11.02 4.02
CA ASP A 87 -16.08 10.16 4.46
C ASP A 87 -16.49 10.33 5.93
N VAL A 88 -15.56 10.66 6.83
CA VAL A 88 -15.93 10.88 8.24
C VAL A 88 -16.92 12.04 8.34
N GLY A 89 -18.19 11.72 8.60
CA GLY A 89 -19.36 12.62 8.64
C GLY A 89 -19.32 13.75 9.69
N SER A 90 -18.14 14.16 10.11
CA SER A 90 -17.84 15.17 11.14
C SER A 90 -17.39 16.51 10.58
N LEU A 91 -17.28 16.68 9.26
CA LEU A 91 -16.95 17.96 8.63
C LEU A 91 -18.11 18.96 8.65
N LYS A 92 -18.73 19.15 9.82
CA LYS A 92 -19.73 20.19 10.04
C LYS A 92 -19.17 21.62 9.87
N GLY A 93 -17.92 21.78 9.42
CA GLY A 93 -17.28 23.08 9.21
C GLY A 93 -16.30 23.20 8.03
N VAL A 94 -16.05 22.15 7.23
CA VAL A 94 -15.09 22.23 6.09
C VAL A 94 -15.65 21.53 4.86
N SER A 95 -15.62 22.20 3.71
CA SER A 95 -16.13 21.65 2.45
C SER A 95 -15.22 20.55 1.88
N ALA A 96 -15.79 19.56 1.20
CA ALA A 96 -15.04 18.50 0.54
C ALA A 96 -13.96 19.02 -0.45
N PRO A 97 -14.22 20.07 -1.25
CA PRO A 97 -13.19 20.70 -2.08
C PRO A 97 -12.00 21.25 -1.28
N THR A 98 -12.24 21.82 -0.09
CA THR A 98 -11.15 22.33 0.77
C THR A 98 -10.23 21.22 1.23
N ILE A 99 -10.80 20.07 1.63
CA ILE A 99 -10.00 18.89 2.00
C ILE A 99 -9.23 18.37 0.82
N ARG A 100 -9.85 18.32 -0.36
CA ARG A 100 -9.17 17.89 -1.57
C ARG A 100 -7.93 18.74 -1.86
N ILE A 101 -7.99 20.05 -1.66
CA ILE A 101 -6.82 20.94 -1.79
C ILE A 101 -5.73 20.54 -0.80
N LEU A 102 -6.07 20.28 0.47
CA LEU A 102 -5.10 19.82 1.47
C LEU A 102 -4.46 18.49 1.05
N VAL A 103 -5.26 17.52 0.63
CA VAL A 103 -4.78 16.23 0.13
C VAL A 103 -3.94 16.42 -1.14
N TRP A 104 -4.26 17.38 -1.99
CA TRP A 104 -3.45 17.67 -3.18
C TRP A 104 -2.06 18.20 -2.83
N VAL A 105 -1.96 19.06 -1.80
CA VAL A 105 -0.66 19.49 -1.24
C VAL A 105 0.10 18.31 -0.64
N LEU A 106 -0.57 17.41 0.09
CA LEU A 106 0.07 16.22 0.66
C LEU A 106 0.53 15.23 -0.43
N SER A 107 -0.24 15.10 -1.52
CA SER A 107 0.15 14.33 -2.70
C SER A 107 1.41 14.93 -3.32
N PHE A 108 1.50 16.26 -3.41
CA PHE A 108 2.69 16.93 -3.92
C PHE A 108 3.95 16.59 -3.11
N LEU A 109 3.85 16.66 -1.78
CA LEU A 109 4.95 16.32 -0.87
C LEU A 109 5.36 14.84 -0.94
N SER A 110 4.42 13.94 -1.23
CA SER A 110 4.64 12.48 -1.23
C SER A 110 5.14 11.97 -2.59
N PHE A 111 4.56 12.46 -3.69
CA PHE A 111 4.74 11.91 -5.03
C PHE A 111 5.49 12.83 -6.00
N GLY A 112 5.65 14.12 -5.67
CA GLY A 112 6.21 15.13 -6.59
C GLY A 112 5.08 15.90 -7.27
N TYR A 113 5.24 16.35 -8.52
CA TYR A 113 4.17 17.06 -9.22
C TYR A 113 2.85 16.24 -9.18
N ALA A 114 1.85 16.74 -8.44
CA ALA A 114 0.56 16.09 -8.21
C ALA A 114 -0.37 16.26 -9.43
N THR A 115 0.16 15.99 -10.62
CA THR A 115 -0.52 16.15 -11.90
C THR A 115 -0.57 14.81 -12.64
N ALA A 116 -1.47 14.69 -13.61
CA ALA A 116 -1.67 13.49 -14.42
C ALA A 116 -1.90 12.21 -13.57
N GLU A 117 -0.89 11.36 -13.44
CA GLU A 117 -1.01 10.07 -12.73
C GLU A 117 -1.11 10.21 -11.22
N PHE A 118 -0.62 11.31 -10.64
CA PHE A 118 -0.70 11.61 -9.19
C PHE A 118 -1.72 12.71 -8.86
N GLU A 119 -2.55 13.07 -9.83
CA GLU A 119 -3.60 14.06 -9.63
C GLU A 119 -4.71 13.52 -8.72
N VAL A 120 -5.04 14.32 -7.71
CA VAL A 120 -6.11 14.04 -6.75
C VAL A 120 -7.38 14.73 -7.23
N THR A 121 -8.23 13.98 -7.92
CA THR A 121 -9.52 14.46 -8.40
C THR A 121 -10.64 14.09 -7.42
N GLU A 122 -11.82 14.69 -7.60
CA GLU A 122 -13.02 14.33 -6.84
C GLU A 122 -13.38 12.85 -6.99
N GLU A 123 -13.29 12.33 -8.21
CA GLU A 123 -13.58 10.92 -8.52
C GLU A 123 -12.56 9.97 -7.89
N ARG A 124 -11.27 10.36 -7.84
CA ARG A 124 -10.18 9.50 -7.32
C ARG A 124 -10.08 9.49 -5.80
N LEU A 125 -10.34 10.62 -5.14
CA LEU A 125 -10.36 10.73 -3.68
C LEU A 125 -11.75 10.43 -3.08
N GLY A 126 -12.78 10.39 -3.92
CA GLY A 126 -14.17 10.21 -3.51
C GLY A 126 -14.39 9.02 -2.60
N VAL A 127 -15.49 9.07 -1.86
CA VAL A 127 -15.91 8.00 -0.97
C VAL A 127 -16.42 6.83 -1.82
N LEU A 128 -15.92 5.62 -1.57
CA LEU A 128 -16.46 4.36 -2.12
C LEU A 128 -17.60 3.84 -1.25
#